data_AF-A0A2S3ZX46-F1
#
_entry.id   AF-A0A2S3ZX46-F1
#
_cell.length_a   1.000
_cell.length_b   1.000
_cell.length_c   1.000
_cell.angle_alpha   90.00
_cell.angle_beta   90.00
_cell.angle_gamma   90.00
#
_symmetry.space_group_name_H-M   'P 1'
#
loop_
_entity.id
_entity.type
_entity.pdbx_description
1 polymer ?
#
loop_
_entity_poly.entity_id
_entity_poly.type
_entity_poly.pdbx_seq_one_letter_code
_entity_poly.pdbx_strand_id
1 'polypeptide(L)'
;MIKYMTLGSGITAAVGFFTALAFQVISGVQYRIAEDQGLQPGYAPTWIVEGTNVGLLTFALGALAMLGVGITALFQRLRTKP
;
A
#
# COMPACT_ATOMS: atom_id res chain seq x y z
N MET A 1 -16.59 15.77 9.02
CA MET A 1 -15.45 15.97 8.09
C MET A 1 -14.29 15.03 8.38
N ILE A 2 -13.66 15.07 9.57
CA ILE A 2 -12.53 14.19 9.95
C ILE A 2 -12.83 12.69 9.71
N LYS A 3 -14.01 12.20 10.12
CA LYS A 3 -14.43 10.80 9.90
C LYS A 3 -14.33 10.34 8.43
N TYR A 4 -14.77 11.18 7.49
CA TYR A 4 -14.74 10.84 6.06
C TYR A 4 -13.32 10.88 5.50
N MET A 5 -12.48 11.80 5.99
CA MET A 5 -11.07 11.87 5.59
C MET A 5 -10.28 10.67 6.11
N THR A 6 -10.53 10.23 7.35
CA THR A 6 -9.91 9.02 7.91
C THR A 6 -10.36 7.77 7.14
N LEU A 7 -11.65 7.66 6.80
CA LEU A 7 -12.15 6.53 6.03
C LEU A 7 -11.56 6.49 4.62
N GLY A 8 -11.55 7.63 3.92
CA GLY A 8 -11.00 7.73 2.57
C GLY A 8 -9.51 7.41 2.52
N SER A 9 -8.71 8.01 3.41
CA SER A 9 -7.27 7.71 3.50
C SER A 9 -6.98 6.26 3.87
N GLY A 10 -7.78 5.67 4.77
CA GLY A 10 -7.68 4.25 5.12
C GLY A 10 -7.99 3.32 3.94
N ILE A 11 -9.05 3.60 3.17
CA ILE A 11 -9.38 2.83 1.96
C ILE A 11 -8.25 2.94 0.93
N THR A 12 -7.76 4.15 0.65
CA THR A 12 -6.65 4.35 -0.29
C THR A 12 -5.40 3.60 0.15
N ALA A 13 -5.05 3.66 1.44
CA ALA A 13 -3.92 2.93 1.98
C ALA A 13 -4.11 1.41 1.79
N ALA A 14 -5.28 0.88 2.16
CA ALA A 14 -5.59 -0.54 2.03
C ALA A 14 -5.51 -1.00 0.56
N VAL A 15 -6.08 -0.24 -0.39
CA VAL A 15 -6.01 -0.54 -1.81
C VAL A 15 -4.57 -0.60 -2.30
N GLY A 16 -3.75 0.39 -1.95
CA GLY A 16 -2.32 0.39 -2.31
C GLY A 16 -1.57 -0.82 -1.75
N PHE A 17 -1.81 -1.13 -0.47
CA PHE A 17 -1.18 -2.26 0.21
C PHE A 17 -1.56 -3.59 -0.43
N PHE A 18 -2.87 -3.85 -0.64
CA PHE A 18 -3.33 -5.08 -1.25
C PHE A 18 -2.89 -5.22 -2.70
N THR A 19 -2.77 -4.11 -3.43
CA THR A 19 -2.23 -4.12 -4.80
C THR A 19 -0.78 -4.58 -4.81
N ALA A 20 0.07 -3.98 -3.97
CA ALA A 20 1.48 -4.38 -3.85
C ALA A 20 1.62 -5.84 -3.40
N LEU A 21 0.81 -6.26 -2.42
CA LEU A 21 0.81 -7.63 -1.92
C LEU A 21 0.40 -8.64 -3.00
N ALA A 22 -0.61 -8.32 -3.80
CA ALA A 22 -1.05 -9.19 -4.90
C ALA A 22 0.06 -9.38 -5.94
N PHE A 23 0.73 -8.31 -6.37
CA PHE A 23 1.86 -8.41 -7.31
C PHE A 23 3.03 -9.20 -6.72
N GLN A 24 3.31 -9.03 -5.43
CA GLN A 24 4.36 -9.80 -4.77
C GLN A 24 4.04 -11.31 -4.73
N VAL A 25 2.78 -11.66 -4.44
CA VAL A 25 2.32 -13.06 -4.48
C VAL A 25 2.42 -13.63 -5.89
N ILE A 26 1.97 -12.88 -6.91
CA ILE A 26 2.07 -13.30 -8.32
C ILE A 26 3.53 -13.55 -8.71
N SER A 27 4.43 -12.64 -8.34
CA SER A 27 5.88 -12.77 -8.57
C SER A 27 6.43 -14.06 -7.94
N GLY A 28 6.09 -14.32 -6.68
CA GLY A 28 6.52 -15.52 -5.97
C GLY A 28 6.00 -16.82 -6.60
N VAL A 29 4.75 -16.82 -7.06
CA VAL A 29 4.15 -17.97 -7.77
C VAL A 29 4.86 -18.21 -9.10
N GLN A 30 5.10 -17.17 -9.90
CA GLN A 30 5.82 -17.30 -11.17
C GLN A 30 7.25 -17.81 -10.96
N TYR A 31 7.93 -17.32 -9.92
CA TYR A 31 9.26 -17.80 -9.53
C TYR A 31 9.25 -19.31 -9.24
N ARG A 32 8.29 -19.77 -8.42
CA ARG A 32 8.17 -21.19 -8.07
C ARG A 32 7.87 -22.06 -9.28
N ILE A 33 6.97 -21.62 -10.17
CA ILE A 33 6.67 -22.35 -11.41
C ILE A 33 7.91 -22.50 -12.29
N ALA A 34 8.74 -21.45 -12.41
CA ALA A 34 9.97 -21.53 -13.20
C ALA A 34 10.99 -22.50 -12.57
N GLU A 35 11.15 -22.46 -11.24
CA GLU A 35 12.02 -23.35 -10.49
C GLU A 35 11.59 -24.82 -10.62
N ASP A 36 10.28 -25.10 -10.52
CA ASP A 36 9.71 -26.44 -10.69
C ASP A 36 9.89 -27.00 -12.11
N GLN A 37 10.06 -26.11 -13.11
CA GLN A 37 10.38 -26.48 -14.49
C GLN A 37 11.88 -26.66 -14.74
N GLY A 38 12.72 -26.50 -13.71
CA GLY A 38 14.18 -26.50 -13.85
C GLY A 38 14.72 -25.29 -14.61
N LEU A 39 13.90 -24.25 -14.81
CA LEU A 39 14.31 -22.99 -15.42
C LEU A 39 14.93 -22.11 -14.34
N GLN A 40 16.00 -21.41 -14.69
CA GLN A 40 16.54 -20.39 -13.81
C GLN A 40 15.56 -19.21 -13.76
N PRO A 41 15.00 -18.85 -12.60
CA PRO A 41 14.00 -17.79 -12.52
C PRO A 41 14.63 -16.46 -12.95
N GLY A 42 14.05 -15.85 -13.98
CA GLY A 42 14.49 -14.56 -14.51
C GLY A 42 14.01 -13.38 -13.67
N TYR A 43 14.30 -12.17 -14.14
CA TYR A 43 13.74 -10.95 -13.56
C TYR A 43 12.21 -10.94 -13.62
N ALA A 44 11.59 -10.37 -12.59
CA ALA A 44 10.15 -10.14 -12.59
C ALA A 44 9.76 -9.29 -13.82
N PRO A 45 8.66 -9.64 -14.53
CA PRO A 45 8.14 -8.83 -15.61
C PRO A 45 7.91 -7.36 -15.20
N THR A 46 8.19 -6.42 -16.11
CA THR A 46 8.10 -4.97 -15.84
C THR A 46 6.75 -4.56 -15.25
N TRP A 47 5.65 -5.14 -15.74
CA TRP A 47 4.30 -4.82 -15.23
C TRP A 47 4.08 -5.21 -13.77
N ILE A 48 4.75 -6.25 -13.26
CA ILE A 48 4.71 -6.62 -11.83
C ILE A 48 5.47 -5.58 -11.01
N VAL A 49 6.64 -5.16 -11.49
CA VAL A 49 7.47 -4.16 -10.82
C VAL A 49 6.75 -2.82 -10.76
N GLU A 50 6.20 -2.35 -11.88
CA GLU A 50 5.42 -1.12 -11.96
C GLU A 50 4.15 -1.20 -11.10
N GLY A 51 3.42 -2.32 -11.16
CA GLY A 51 2.24 -2.56 -10.33
C GLY A 51 2.55 -2.52 -8.84
N THR A 52 3.67 -3.12 -8.42
CA THR A 52 4.15 -3.08 -7.04
C THR A 52 4.51 -1.64 -6.62
N ASN A 53 5.23 -0.91 -7.46
CA ASN A 53 5.60 0.48 -7.20
C ASN A 53 4.38 1.40 -7.06
N VAL A 54 3.39 1.26 -7.95
CA VAL A 54 2.13 2.03 -7.90
C VAL A 54 1.33 1.67 -6.64
N GLY A 55 1.26 0.39 -6.28
CA GLY A 55 0.62 -0.06 -5.04
C GLY A 55 1.28 0.56 -3.80
N LEU A 56 2.61 0.49 -3.72
CA LEU A 56 3.38 1.08 -2.61
C LEU A 56 3.23 2.61 -2.54
N LEU A 57 3.27 3.30 -3.69
CA LEU A 57 3.05 4.75 -3.74
C LEU A 57 1.66 5.11 -3.22
N THR A 58 0.64 4.39 -3.68
CA THR A 58 -0.76 4.59 -3.26
C THR A 58 -0.93 4.33 -1.76
N PHE A 59 -0.29 3.27 -1.25
CA PHE A 59 -0.25 2.99 0.19
C PHE A 59 0.39 4.13 0.98
N ALA A 60 1.57 4.58 0.55
CA ALA A 60 2.31 5.65 1.21
C ALA A 60 1.50 6.95 1.26
N LEU A 61 0.86 7.34 0.15
CA LEU A 61 0.00 8.51 0.10
C LEU A 61 -1.22 8.39 1.04
N GLY A 62 -1.88 7.24 1.06
CA GLY A 62 -2.99 6.97 1.97
C GLY A 62 -2.55 7.02 3.44
N ALA A 63 -1.43 6.39 3.78
CA ALA A 63 -0.88 6.37 5.13
C ALA A 63 -0.46 7.78 5.60
N LEU A 64 0.19 8.57 4.76
CA LEU A 64 0.56 9.95 5.06
C LEU A 64 -0.66 10.84 5.30
N ALA A 65 -1.70 10.71 4.46
CA ALA A 65 -2.95 11.43 4.66
C ALA A 65 -3.60 11.05 6.00
N MET A 66 -3.61 9.76 6.35
CA MET A 66 -4.16 9.28 7.60
C MET A 66 -3.37 9.81 8.82
N LEU A 67 -2.04 9.86 8.74
CA LEU A 67 -1.18 10.47 9.75
C LEU A 67 -1.47 11.97 9.91
N GLY A 68 -1.60 12.71 8.81
CA GLY A 68 -1.95 14.14 8.86
C GLY A 68 -3.30 14.40 9.54
N VAL A 69 -4.30 13.57 9.23
CA VAL A 69 -5.62 13.65 9.89
C VAL A 69 -5.53 13.27 11.38
N GLY A 70 -4.74 12.26 11.74
CA GLY A 70 -4.52 11.86 13.13
C GLY A 70 -3.83 12.94 13.96
N ILE A 71 -2.79 13.56 13.41
CA ILE A 71 -2.04 14.65 14.06
C ILE A 71 -2.94 15.87 14.25
N THR A 72 -3.67 16.29 13.22
CA THR A 72 -4.59 17.44 13.32
C THR A 72 -5.71 17.19 14.33
N ALA A 73 -6.29 15.98 14.36
CA ALA A 73 -7.29 15.60 15.36
C ALA A 73 -6.72 15.61 16.78
N LEU A 74 -5.47 15.14 16.98
CA LEU A 74 -4.78 15.17 18.27
C LEU A 74 -4.57 16.61 18.74
N PHE A 75 -4.05 17.49 17.88
CA PHE A 75 -3.85 18.90 18.22
C PHE A 75 -5.17 19.61 18.54
N GLN A 76 -6.24 19.36 17.80
CA GLN A 76 -7.56 19.90 18.13
C GLN A 76 -8.02 19.44 19.51
N ARG A 77 -7.83 18.15 19.84
CA ARG A 77 -8.18 17.61 21.17
C ARG A 77 -7.35 18.21 22.30
N LEU A 78 -6.06 18.44 22.07
CA LEU A 78 -5.17 19.06 23.06
C LEU A 78 -5.52 20.54 23.28
N ARG A 79 -5.94 21.26 22.24
CA ARG A 79 -6.31 22.68 22.31
C ARG A 79 -7.71 22.93 22.90
N THR A 80 -8.56 21.91 22.93
CA THR A 80 -9.95 21.98 23.43
C THR A 80 -10.12 21.42 24.84
N LYS A 81 -9.08 20.81 25.41
CA LYS A 81 -9.04 20.52 26.85
C LYS A 81 -8.67 21.83 27.60
N PRO A 82 -9.48 22.27 28.59
CA PRO A 82 -9.13 23.42 29.43
C PRO A 82 -7.89 23.15 30.28
#